data_AF-A0A261QLL2-F1
#
_entry.id   AF-A0A261QLL2-F1
#
_cell.length_a   1.000
_cell.length_b   1.000
_cell.length_c   1.000
_cell.angle_alpha   90.00
_cell.angle_beta   90.00
_cell.angle_gamma   90.00
#
_symmetry.space_group_name_H-M   'P 1'
#
loop_
_entity.id
_entity.type
_entity.pdbx_description
1 polymer ?
#
loop_
_entity_poly.entity_id
_entity_poly.type
_entity_poly.pdbx_seq_one_letter_code
_entity_poly.pdbx_strand_id
1 'polypeptide(L)' 'MRIEQVRKLKGEIMTLEKRLAELKQELSSLQQSCDHHFERQTFVRVCQNCGYSDSTLW' A
#
# COMPACT_ATOMS: atom_id res chain seq x y z
N MET A 1 -15.90 31.32 -6.69
CA MET A 1 -14.61 31.13 -6.00
C MET A 1 -14.59 29.99 -4.97
N ARG A 2 -15.13 30.09 -3.75
CA ARG A 2 -14.98 29.02 -2.73
C ARG A 2 -15.59 27.66 -3.14
N ILE A 3 -16.76 27.68 -3.77
CA ILE A 3 -17.46 26.46 -4.20
C ILE A 3 -16.67 25.72 -5.30
N GLU A 4 -16.01 26.45 -6.21
CA GLU A 4 -15.19 25.86 -7.27
C GLU A 4 -13.92 25.21 -6.70
N GLN A 5 -13.29 25.84 -5.70
CA GLN A 5 -12.17 25.24 -4.97
C GLN A 5 -12.58 23.94 -4.26
N VAL A 6 -13.74 23.94 -3.59
CA VAL A 6 -14.28 22.72 -2.95
C VAL A 6 -14.55 21.62 -3.99
N ARG A 7 -15.10 21.98 -5.16
CA ARG A 7 -15.33 21.03 -6.26
C ARG A 7 -14.03 20.45 -6.81
N LYS A 8 -12.99 21.28 -6.96
CA LYS A 8 -11.65 20.87 -7.41
C LYS A 8 -11.03 19.89 -6.41
N LEU A 9 -11.03 20.24 -5.12
CA LEU A 9 -10.51 19.38 -4.06
C LEU A 9 -11.23 18.04 -4.00
N LYS A 10 -12.55 18.03 -4.16
CA LYS A 10 -13.32 16.77 -4.21
C LYS A 10 -12.91 15.89 -5.39
N GLY A 11 -12.68 16.47 -6.56
CA GLY A 11 -12.17 15.73 -7.72
C GLY A 11 -10.77 15.16 -7.51
N GLU A 12 -9.88 15.95 -6.88
CA GLU A 12 -8.53 15.49 -6.52
C GLU A 12 -8.58 14.34 -5.51
N ILE A 13 -9.42 14.44 -4.46
CA ILE A 13 -9.62 13.36 -3.49
C ILE A 13 -10.08 12.08 -4.18
N MET A 14 -11.12 12.14 -5.02
CA MET A 14 -11.63 10.96 -5.73
C MET A 14 -10.56 10.32 -6.63
N THR A 15 -9.72 11.15 -7.27
CA THR A 15 -8.63 10.66 -8.12
C THR A 15 -7.55 9.96 -7.29
N LEU A 16 -7.19 10.54 -6.14
CA LEU A 16 -6.22 9.95 -5.22
C LEU A 16 -6.74 8.65 -4.60
N GLU A 17 -8.02 8.58 -4.24
CA GLU A 17 -8.65 7.36 -3.73
C GLU A 17 -8.61 6.23 -4.76
N LYS A 18 -8.94 6.52 -6.03
CA LYS A 18 -8.85 5.55 -7.13
C LYS A 18 -7.43 5.03 -7.29
N ARG A 19 -6.45 5.93 -7.34
CA ARG A 19 -5.04 5.57 -7.49
C ARG A 19 -4.51 4.78 -6.30
N LEU A 20 -4.96 5.11 -5.08
CA LEU A 20 -4.62 4.36 -3.88
C LEU A 20 -5.16 2.93 -3.95
N ALA A 21 -6.38 2.73 -4.44
CA ALA A 21 -6.96 1.40 -4.63
C ALA A 21 -6.18 0.56 -5.65
N GLU A 22 -5.83 1.16 -6.79
CA GLU A 22 -5.02 0.53 -7.85
C GLU A 22 -3.63 0.11 -7.30
N LEU A 23 -2.93 1.02 -6.63
CA LEU A 23 -1.62 0.74 -6.03
C LEU A 23 -1.67 -0.36 -4.96
N LYS A 24 -2.76 -0.42 -4.17
CA LYS A 24 -2.96 -1.51 -3.20
C LYS A 24 -3.12 -2.86 -3.89
N GLN A 25 -3.85 -2.91 -5.01
CA GLN A 25 -4.02 -4.14 -5.78
C GLN A 25 -2.71 -4.59 -6.44
N GLU A 26 -1.94 -3.66 -6.99
CA GLU A 26 -0.62 -3.93 -7.57
C GLU A 26 0.34 -4.44 -6.48
N LEU A 27 0.40 -3.78 -5.33
CA LEU A 27 1.22 -4.22 -4.20
C LEU A 27 0.83 -5.62 -3.72
N SER A 28 -0.48 -5.91 -3.60
CA SER A 28 -0.96 -7.24 -3.23
C SER A 28 -0.53 -8.29 -4.25
N SER A 29 -0.62 -7.99 -5.54
CA SER A 29 -0.21 -8.91 -6.61
C SER A 29 1.30 -9.16 -6.60
N LEU A 30 2.10 -8.11 -6.36
CA LEU A 30 3.55 -8.21 -6.19
C LEU A 30 3.89 -9.08 -4.98
N GLN A 31 3.23 -8.86 -3.85
CA GLN A 31 3.49 -9.63 -2.63
C GLN A 31 3.10 -11.10 -2.78
N GLN A 32 1.98 -11.42 -3.45
CA GLN A 32 1.55 -12.79 -3.69
C GLN A 32 2.45 -13.57 -4.67
N SER A 33 3.08 -12.87 -5.62
CA SER A 33 4.00 -13.46 -6.59
C SER A 33 5.47 -13.39 -6.16
N CYS A 34 5.75 -12.79 -5.02
CA CYS A 34 7.10 -12.63 -4.51
C CYS A 34 7.64 -13.96 -3.97
N ASP A 35 8.85 -14.31 -4.39
CA ASP A 35 9.65 -15.30 -3.67
C ASP A 35 10.19 -14.63 -2.40
N HIS A 36 9.51 -14.88 -1.28
CA HIS A 36 9.75 -14.13 -0.06
C HIS A 36 11.07 -14.51 0.61
N HIS A 37 12.01 -13.56 0.65
CA HIS A 37 13.21 -13.65 1.46
C HIS A 37 13.06 -12.81 2.74
N PHE A 38 12.67 -13.46 3.83
CA PHE A 38 12.43 -12.80 5.10
C PHE A 38 13.70 -12.66 5.93
N GLU A 39 13.99 -11.43 6.35
CA GLU A 39 14.95 -11.18 7.43
C GLU A 39 14.21 -11.11 8.77
N ARG A 40 14.71 -11.83 9.77
CA ARG A 40 14.07 -11.92 11.08
C ARG A 40 14.54 -10.76 11.96
N GLN A 41 13.61 -9.89 12.34
CA GLN A 41 13.80 -8.92 13.41
C GLN A 41 13.06 -9.43 14.66
N THR A 42 13.35 -8.86 15.84
CA THR A 42 12.97 -9.41 17.16
C THR A 42 11.49 -9.80 17.29
N PHE A 43 10.58 -9.09 16.63
CA PHE A 43 9.12 -9.33 16.72
C PHE A 43 8.41 -9.38 15.36
N VAL A 44 9.12 -9.10 14.28
CA VAL A 44 8.57 -9.01 12.92
C VAL A 44 9.57 -9.59 11.92
N ARG A 45 9.06 -10.21 10.87
CA ARG A 45 9.88 -10.56 9.71
C ARG A 45 9.46 -9.69 8.54
N VAL A 46 10.43 -9.09 7.85
CA VAL A 46 10.17 -8.25 6.68
C VAL A 46 10.83 -8.89 5.47
N CYS A 47 10.06 -9.05 4.38
CA CYS A 47 10.59 -9.53 3.11
C CYS A 47 11.49 -8.45 2.51
N GLN A 48 12.76 -8.78 2.26
CA GLN A 48 13.73 -7.86 1.66
C GLN A 48 13.40 -7.51 0.20
N ASN A 49 12.61 -8.36 -0.47
CA ASN A 49 12.28 -8.21 -1.89
C ASN A 49 11.05 -7.32 -2.11
N CYS A 50 10.03 -7.42 -1.26
CA CYS A 50 8.73 -6.74 -1.46
C CYS A 50 8.22 -5.95 -0.25
N GLY A 51 8.99 -5.90 0.85
CA GLY A 51 8.62 -5.16 2.05
C GLY A 51 7.45 -5.74 2.85
N TYR A 52 6.93 -6.92 2.48
CA TYR A 52 5.86 -7.58 3.23
C TYR A 52 6.31 -7.90 4.65
N SER A 53 5.60 -7.38 5.65
CA SER A 53 5.89 -7.61 7.06
C SER A 53 4.88 -8.58 7.65
N ASP A 54 5.38 -9.62 8.31
CA ASP A 54 4.56 -10.58 9.05
C ASP A 54 4.98 -10.60 10.53
N SER A 55 3.99 -10.67 11.41
CA SER A 55 4.24 -10.70 12.86
C SER A 55 4.58 -12.13 13.25
N THR A 56 5.73 -12.35 13.91
CA THR A 56 6.13 -13.70 14.31
C THR A 56 5.44 -14.18 15.59
N LEU A 57 4.35 -13.53 16.00
CA LEU A 57 3.53 -13.92 17.16
C LEU A 57 2.53 -15.00 16.72
N TRP A 58 3.00 -16.24 16.68
CA TRP A 58 2.17 -17.45 16.73
C TRP A 58 2.63 -18.28 17.93
#